data_AF-A0A7G8F1M5-F1
#
_entry.id   AF-A0A7G8F1M5-F1
#
_cell.length_a   1.000
_cell.length_b   1.000
_cell.length_c   1.000
_cell.angle_alpha   90.00
_cell.angle_beta   90.00
_cell.angle_gamma   90.00
#
_symmetry.space_group_name_H-M   'P 1'
#
loop_
_entity.id
_entity.type
_entity.pdbx_description
1 polymer ?
#
loop_
_entity_poly.entity_id
_entity_poly.type
_entity_poly.pdbx_seq_one_letter_code
_entity_poly.pdbx_strand_id
1 'polypeptide(L)'
;MNQLIAGGAAFVLVLVLWGLGRRPSKTILSSTDAGMVAAINRAQLGLVDSGLDNGAPSPEPMADAADVQQVWQRPSSEAQAIALRKRLRDSFNQGHPDERLEAIQIAFEWGHRSCVPLLRRGLRDADARIVQLSAAAIERHRAGHSPAAAQPVRPPRNVARMR
;
A
#
# COMPACT_ATOMS: atom_id res chain seq x y z
N MET A 1 -43.19 -8.10 -1.26
CA MET A 1 -43.78 -6.74 -1.14
C MET A 1 -42.97 -5.80 -0.21
N ASN A 2 -41.67 -6.02 0.01
CA ASN A 2 -40.85 -5.19 0.92
C ASN A 2 -39.75 -4.38 0.22
N GLN A 3 -39.55 -4.57 -1.10
CA GLN A 3 -38.51 -3.86 -1.85
C GLN A 3 -38.91 -2.42 -2.21
N LEU A 4 -40.22 -2.16 -2.39
CA LEU A 4 -40.74 -0.81 -2.64
C LEU A 4 -40.61 0.09 -1.41
N ILE A 5 -40.77 -0.49 -0.21
CA ILE A 5 -40.63 0.23 1.07
C ILE A 5 -39.14 0.53 1.36
N ALA A 6 -38.25 -0.43 1.10
CA ALA A 6 -36.81 -0.26 1.28
C ALA A 6 -36.22 0.79 0.30
N GLY A 7 -36.66 0.81 -0.95
CA GLY A 7 -36.23 1.81 -1.94
C GLY A 7 -36.68 3.23 -1.58
N GLY A 8 -37.91 3.39 -1.07
CA GLY A 8 -38.43 4.68 -0.63
C GLY A 8 -37.67 5.25 0.58
N ALA A 9 -37.35 4.41 1.57
CA ALA A 9 -36.65 4.85 2.78
C ALA A 9 -35.23 5.40 2.49
N ALA A 10 -34.50 4.77 1.57
CA ALA A 10 -33.16 5.23 1.19
C ALA A 10 -33.19 6.60 0.50
N PHE A 11 -34.19 6.85 -0.35
CA PHE A 11 -34.33 8.11 -1.08
C PHE A 11 -34.67 9.29 -0.15
N VAL A 12 -35.54 9.06 0.82
CA VAL A 12 -35.88 10.05 1.86
C VAL A 12 -34.65 10.40 2.69
N LEU A 13 -33.84 9.41 3.07
CA LEU A 13 -32.65 9.62 3.90
C LEU A 13 -31.59 10.49 3.18
N VAL A 14 -31.41 10.28 1.87
CA VAL A 14 -30.52 11.12 1.05
C VAL A 14 -31.02 12.56 0.97
N LEU A 15 -32.32 12.78 0.73
CA LEU A 15 -32.91 14.12 0.70
C LEU A 15 -32.79 14.85 2.04
N VAL A 16 -32.99 14.15 3.16
CA VAL A 16 -32.83 14.72 4.51
C VAL A 16 -31.37 15.10 4.78
N LEU A 17 -30.41 14.22 4.45
CA LEU A 17 -28.99 14.52 4.63
C LEU A 17 -28.52 15.68 3.74
N TRP A 18 -29.06 15.80 2.52
CA TRP A 18 -28.76 16.90 1.60
C TRP A 18 -29.41 18.22 2.04
N GLY A 19 -30.67 18.18 2.51
CA GLY A 19 -31.40 19.34 3.02
C GLY A 19 -30.85 19.91 4.34
N LEU A 20 -30.24 19.08 5.19
CA LEU A 20 -29.59 19.50 6.43
C LEU A 20 -28.24 20.21 6.23
N GLY A 21 -27.80 20.45 4.99
CA GLY A 21 -26.59 21.22 4.70
C GLY A 21 -25.29 20.55 5.15
N ARG A 22 -25.31 19.24 5.46
CA ARG A 22 -24.12 18.44 5.81
C ARG A 22 -23.26 18.22 4.56
N ARG A 23 -22.55 19.27 4.15
CA ARG A 23 -21.44 19.17 3.20
C ARG A 23 -20.27 18.48 3.92
N PRO A 24 -19.59 17.49 3.33
CA PRO A 24 -18.36 16.94 3.88
C PRO A 24 -17.24 17.98 3.72
N SER A 25 -17.10 18.89 4.69
CA SER A 25 -16.00 19.85 4.76
C SER A 25 -14.74 19.15 5.23
N LYS A 26 -13.78 18.96 4.32
CA LYS A 26 -12.38 18.74 4.69
C LYS A 26 -11.86 19.98 5.39
N THR A 27 -11.17 19.84 6.52
CA THR A 27 -9.95 20.54 6.97
C THR A 27 -9.73 20.16 8.43
N ILE A 28 -8.54 19.66 8.77
CA ILE A 28 -7.74 20.07 9.94
C ILE A 28 -6.36 19.41 9.73
N LEU A 29 -5.45 20.20 9.15
CA LEU A 29 -4.04 20.12 9.51
C LEU A 29 -3.98 20.69 10.93
N SER A 30 -4.02 19.84 11.95
CA SER A 30 -3.58 20.20 13.30
C SER A 30 -2.23 19.53 13.49
N SER A 31 -1.22 20.36 13.64
CA SER A 31 0.16 20.03 13.98
C SER A 31 0.25 18.81 14.92
N THR A 32 0.73 17.68 14.40
CA THR A 32 1.33 16.66 15.26
C THR A 32 2.72 17.17 15.61
N ASP A 33 2.90 17.42 16.90
CA ASP A 33 4.13 17.90 17.52
C ASP A 33 5.30 16.95 17.20
N ALA A 34 6.16 17.36 16.26
CA ALA A 34 7.36 16.61 15.89
C ALA A 34 8.32 16.43 17.08
N GLY A 35 8.19 17.24 18.14
CA GLY A 35 8.98 17.13 19.37
C GLY A 35 8.62 15.90 20.20
N MET A 36 7.34 15.50 20.22
CA MET A 36 6.89 14.33 21.00
C MET A 36 7.44 13.01 20.43
N VAL A 37 7.53 12.88 19.11
CA VAL A 37 8.11 11.70 18.45
C VAL A 37 9.62 11.60 18.72
N ALA A 38 10.34 12.72 18.78
CA ALA A 38 11.76 12.74 19.08
C ALA A 38 12.08 12.38 20.55
N ALA A 39 11.21 12.74 21.49
CA ALA A 39 11.35 12.37 22.90
C ALA A 39 11.15 10.87 23.13
N ILE A 40 10.17 10.25 22.45
CA ILE A 40 9.92 8.81 22.53
C ILE A 40 11.10 8.00 21.96
N ASN A 41 11.65 8.40 20.80
CA ASN A 41 12.82 7.73 20.21
C ASN A 41 14.06 7.79 21.11
N ARG A 42 14.28 8.91 21.83
CA ARG A 42 15.40 9.01 22.80
C ARG A 42 15.21 8.12 24.02
N ALA A 43 13.98 7.96 24.51
CA ALA A 43 13.69 7.08 25.65
C ALA A 43 13.90 5.59 25.31
N GLN A 44 13.67 5.19 24.05
CA GLN A 44 13.89 3.82 23.60
C GLN A 44 15.37 3.49 23.35
N LEU A 45 16.17 4.45 22.90
CA LEU A 45 17.61 4.24 22.69
C LEU A 45 18.39 4.09 24.01
N GLY A 46 17.93 4.70 25.11
CA GLY A 46 18.56 4.54 26.43
C GLY A 46 18.34 3.15 27.08
N LEU A 47 17.29 2.42 26.67
CA LEU A 47 16.97 1.11 27.22
C LEU A 47 17.81 -0.04 26.62
N VAL A 48 18.38 0.17 25.43
CA VAL A 48 19.15 -0.85 24.69
C VAL A 48 20.61 -0.93 25.19
N ASP A 49 21.14 0.12 25.82
CA ASP A 49 22.53 0.15 26.30
C ASP A 49 22.69 -0.41 27.73
N SER A 50 21.59 -0.69 28.43
CA SER A 50 21.62 -1.19 29.82
C SER A 50 21.63 -2.72 29.95
N GLY A 51 21.66 -3.46 28.83
CA GLY A 51 21.51 -4.91 28.81
C GLY A 51 22.79 -5.73 28.67
N LEU A 52 23.96 -5.10 28.55
CA LEU A 52 25.23 -5.79 28.24
C LEU A 52 26.15 -6.04 29.44
N ASP A 53 25.61 -6.12 30.67
CA ASP A 53 26.36 -6.64 31.81
C ASP A 53 25.47 -7.49 32.71
N ASN A 54 25.49 -8.82 32.49
CA ASN A 54 25.77 -9.82 33.53
C ASN A 54 25.55 -11.26 33.02
N GLY A 55 26.64 -12.04 33.02
CA GLY A 55 26.69 -13.44 33.45
C GLY A 55 25.77 -14.48 32.79
N ALA A 56 26.34 -15.31 31.92
CA ALA A 56 25.78 -16.62 31.57
C ALA A 56 25.63 -17.53 32.83
N PRO A 57 24.71 -18.53 32.88
CA PRO A 57 24.78 -19.71 32.01
C PRO A 57 23.43 -20.26 31.47
N SER A 58 23.51 -20.96 30.33
CA SER A 58 22.51 -21.89 29.72
C SER A 58 21.83 -22.84 30.73
N PRO A 59 20.58 -23.34 30.51
CA PRO A 59 20.25 -24.21 29.35
C PRO A 59 18.79 -24.17 28.82
N GLU A 60 18.58 -24.96 27.75
CA GLU A 60 17.32 -25.48 27.15
C GLU A 60 16.96 -24.89 25.77
N PRO A 61 17.06 -25.68 24.67
CA PRO A 61 16.52 -25.28 23.38
C PRO A 61 15.03 -25.62 23.36
N MET A 62 14.21 -24.80 24.00
CA MET A 62 12.79 -24.78 23.68
C MET A 62 12.67 -24.16 22.29
N ALA A 63 12.10 -24.96 21.38
CA ALA A 63 11.80 -24.57 20.02
C ALA A 63 10.84 -23.38 20.02
N ASP A 64 11.39 -22.18 20.11
CA ASP A 64 10.65 -20.96 19.85
C ASP A 64 10.31 -20.94 18.37
N ALA A 65 9.00 -20.95 18.14
CA ALA A 65 8.39 -20.84 16.84
C ALA A 65 9.09 -19.73 16.06
N ALA A 66 9.64 -20.13 14.92
CA ALA A 66 10.27 -19.28 13.94
C ALA A 66 9.29 -18.22 13.43
N ASP A 67 9.06 -17.14 14.19
CA ASP A 67 8.67 -15.84 13.65
C ASP A 67 9.92 -15.21 13.04
N VAL A 68 10.49 -15.90 12.05
CA VAL A 68 11.45 -15.29 11.15
C VAL A 68 10.59 -14.38 10.29
N GLN A 69 10.35 -13.14 10.74
CA GLN A 69 9.77 -12.08 9.92
C GLN A 69 10.48 -12.16 8.56
N GLN A 70 9.76 -12.66 7.55
CA GLN A 70 10.35 -12.99 6.28
C GLN A 70 10.77 -11.68 5.62
N VAL A 71 12.05 -11.33 5.75
CA VAL A 71 12.58 -10.06 5.27
C VAL A 71 12.25 -9.94 3.78
N TRP A 72 11.42 -8.95 3.46
CA TRP A 72 11.05 -8.65 2.09
C TRP A 72 12.29 -8.40 1.24
N GLN A 73 12.38 -9.06 0.07
CA GLN A 73 13.46 -8.87 -0.89
C GLN A 73 12.93 -8.47 -2.26
N ARG A 74 13.56 -7.45 -2.85
CA ARG A 74 13.21 -6.99 -4.20
C ARG A 74 13.55 -8.06 -5.24
N PRO A 75 12.64 -8.37 -6.19
CA PRO A 75 12.93 -9.35 -7.24
C PRO A 75 14.07 -8.85 -8.13
N SER A 76 15.03 -9.72 -8.42
CA SER A 76 16.20 -9.42 -9.25
C SER A 76 16.03 -9.81 -10.71
N SER A 77 15.01 -10.63 -11.03
CA SER A 77 14.69 -11.08 -12.39
C SER A 77 13.22 -10.87 -12.76
N GLU A 78 12.94 -10.86 -14.07
CA GLU A 78 11.57 -10.74 -14.57
C GLU A 78 10.69 -11.92 -14.15
N ALA A 79 11.24 -13.14 -14.15
CA ALA A 79 10.54 -14.34 -13.68
C ALA A 79 10.13 -14.20 -12.20
N GLN A 80 11.02 -13.71 -11.35
CA GLN A 80 10.71 -13.43 -9.94
C GLN A 80 9.66 -12.31 -9.81
N ALA A 81 9.75 -11.26 -10.63
CA ALA A 81 8.75 -10.19 -10.65
C ALA A 81 7.36 -10.69 -11.10
N ILE A 82 7.29 -11.65 -12.02
CA ILE A 82 6.03 -12.31 -12.41
C ILE A 82 5.48 -13.13 -11.24
N ALA A 83 6.30 -13.98 -10.64
CA ALA A 83 5.90 -14.84 -9.52
C ALA A 83 5.39 -14.02 -8.33
N LEU A 84 6.11 -12.97 -7.98
CA LEU A 84 5.73 -12.04 -6.92
C LEU A 84 4.38 -11.38 -7.19
N ARG A 85 4.16 -10.85 -8.40
CA ARG A 85 2.87 -10.22 -8.75
C ARG A 85 1.70 -11.18 -8.61
N LYS A 86 1.92 -12.46 -8.91
CA LYS A 86 0.92 -13.50 -8.73
C LYS A 86 0.65 -13.70 -7.24
N ARG A 87 1.69 -13.93 -6.43
CA ARG A 87 1.60 -14.09 -4.97
C ARG A 87 0.87 -12.92 -4.30
N LEU A 88 1.25 -11.68 -4.61
CA LEU A 88 0.63 -10.48 -4.02
C LEU A 88 -0.85 -10.38 -4.37
N ARG A 89 -1.22 -10.76 -5.60
CA ARG A 89 -2.61 -10.73 -6.04
C ARG A 89 -3.44 -11.81 -5.38
N ASP A 90 -2.87 -13.00 -5.23
CA ASP A 90 -3.55 -14.12 -4.61
C ASP A 90 -3.75 -13.85 -3.11
N SER A 91 -2.71 -13.38 -2.41
CA SER A 91 -2.78 -12.94 -1.00
C SER A 91 -3.78 -11.80 -0.80
N PHE A 92 -3.80 -10.78 -1.67
CA PHE A 92 -4.78 -9.70 -1.55
C PHE A 92 -6.23 -10.18 -1.78
N ASN A 93 -6.45 -11.17 -2.66
CA ASN A 93 -7.81 -11.61 -2.98
C ASN A 93 -8.37 -12.64 -2.01
N GLN A 94 -7.52 -13.50 -1.45
CA GLN A 94 -7.90 -14.65 -0.63
C GLN A 94 -7.54 -14.47 0.85
N GLY A 95 -6.62 -13.54 1.14
CA GLY A 95 -6.03 -13.39 2.46
C GLY A 95 -6.88 -12.61 3.45
N HIS A 96 -6.58 -12.88 4.72
CA HIS A 96 -7.10 -12.12 5.86
C HIS A 96 -6.65 -10.65 5.81
N PRO A 97 -7.30 -9.73 6.56
CA PRO A 97 -6.97 -8.30 6.50
C PRO A 97 -5.48 -7.99 6.67
N ASP A 98 -4.77 -8.71 7.53
CA ASP A 98 -3.34 -8.48 7.76
C ASP A 98 -2.48 -8.98 6.59
N GLU A 99 -2.83 -10.09 5.95
CA GLU A 99 -2.15 -10.56 4.72
C GLU A 99 -2.38 -9.59 3.55
N ARG A 100 -3.59 -9.05 3.43
CA ARG A 100 -3.89 -8.02 2.40
C ARG A 100 -3.09 -6.75 2.67
N LEU A 101 -2.94 -6.35 3.93
CA LEU A 101 -2.12 -5.21 4.33
C LEU A 101 -0.64 -5.46 3.99
N GLU A 102 -0.11 -6.64 4.32
CA GLU A 102 1.25 -7.04 3.97
C GLU A 102 1.47 -7.03 2.46
N ALA A 103 0.52 -7.54 1.67
CA ALA A 103 0.60 -7.52 0.22
C ALA A 103 0.68 -6.09 -0.34
N ILE A 104 -0.07 -5.14 0.24
CA ILE A 104 0.02 -3.72 -0.13
C ILE A 104 1.33 -3.09 0.36
N GLN A 105 1.84 -3.45 1.53
CA GLN A 105 3.14 -2.99 2.04
C GLN A 105 4.28 -3.41 1.12
N ILE A 106 4.32 -4.69 0.72
CA ILE A 106 5.29 -5.21 -0.24
C ILE A 106 5.15 -4.49 -1.59
N ALA A 107 3.92 -4.26 -2.07
CA ALA A 107 3.67 -3.54 -3.31
C ALA A 107 4.14 -2.07 -3.25
N PHE A 108 3.96 -1.40 -2.09
CA PHE A 108 4.42 -0.05 -1.82
C PHE A 108 5.94 0.04 -1.85
N GLU A 109 6.63 -0.88 -1.16
CA GLU A 109 8.09 -0.95 -1.10
C GLU A 109 8.70 -1.29 -2.46
N TRP A 110 8.05 -2.17 -3.24
CA TRP A 110 8.53 -2.51 -4.57
C TRP A 110 8.45 -1.32 -5.54
N GLY A 111 7.40 -0.50 -5.45
CA GLY A 111 7.25 0.75 -6.20
C GLY A 111 7.22 0.58 -7.73
N HIS A 112 6.94 -0.63 -8.23
CA HIS A 112 6.92 -0.91 -9.66
C HIS A 112 5.55 -0.58 -10.27
N ARG A 113 5.50 -0.09 -11.52
CA ARG A 113 4.24 0.33 -12.17
C ARG A 113 3.21 -0.80 -12.31
N SER A 114 3.66 -2.05 -12.35
CA SER A 114 2.79 -3.24 -12.39
C SER A 114 1.96 -3.43 -11.11
N CYS A 115 2.30 -2.78 -10.00
CA CYS A 115 1.53 -2.83 -8.76
C CYS A 115 0.34 -1.87 -8.75
N VAL A 116 0.28 -0.89 -9.66
CA VAL A 116 -0.80 0.12 -9.69
C VAL A 116 -2.21 -0.50 -9.71
N PRO A 117 -2.50 -1.56 -10.50
CA PRO A 117 -3.81 -2.19 -10.45
C PRO A 117 -4.17 -2.78 -9.07
N LEU A 118 -3.20 -3.35 -8.36
CA LEU A 118 -3.38 -3.89 -7.01
C LEU A 118 -3.66 -2.76 -6.02
N LEU A 119 -2.84 -1.68 -6.06
CA LEU A 119 -3.02 -0.51 -5.20
C LEU A 119 -4.39 0.17 -5.43
N ARG A 120 -4.85 0.26 -6.69
CA ARG A 120 -6.18 0.78 -7.01
C ARG A 120 -7.31 -0.08 -6.44
N ARG A 121 -7.08 -1.39 -6.28
CA ARG A 121 -8.02 -2.29 -5.62
C ARG A 121 -8.04 -2.04 -4.11
N GLY A 122 -6.88 -1.85 -3.50
CA GLY A 122 -6.73 -1.52 -2.08
C GLY A 122 -7.44 -0.23 -1.65
N LEU A 123 -7.59 0.75 -2.55
CA LEU A 123 -8.43 1.94 -2.31
C LEU A 123 -9.91 1.64 -2.05
N ARG A 124 -10.37 0.44 -2.39
CA ARG A 124 -11.76 -0.01 -2.24
C ARG A 124 -11.89 -1.09 -1.17
N ASP A 125 -10.84 -1.33 -0.37
CA ASP A 125 -10.89 -2.30 0.72
C ASP A 125 -11.79 -1.80 1.86
N ALA A 126 -12.27 -2.73 2.69
CA ALA A 126 -13.04 -2.43 3.88
C ALA A 126 -12.16 -1.95 5.04
N ASP A 127 -10.90 -2.40 5.11
CA ASP A 127 -9.94 -1.97 6.14
C ASP A 127 -9.34 -0.60 5.79
N ALA A 128 -9.50 0.37 6.69
CA ALA A 128 -8.97 1.72 6.54
C ALA A 128 -7.44 1.75 6.41
N ARG A 129 -6.72 0.83 7.07
CA ARG A 129 -5.25 0.75 7.01
C ARG A 129 -4.78 0.49 5.58
N ILE A 130 -5.44 -0.45 4.91
CA ILE A 130 -5.17 -0.83 3.52
C ILE A 130 -5.46 0.33 2.58
N VAL A 131 -6.58 1.02 2.77
CA VAL A 131 -6.98 2.19 1.96
C VAL A 131 -5.95 3.31 2.08
N GLN A 132 -5.54 3.65 3.30
CA GLN A 132 -4.55 4.70 3.57
C GLN A 132 -3.19 4.38 2.93
N LEU A 133 -2.68 3.16 3.13
CA LEU A 133 -1.41 2.73 2.55
C LEU A 133 -1.46 2.70 1.01
N SER A 134 -2.57 2.23 0.45
CA SER A 134 -2.78 2.23 -1.00
C SER A 134 -2.82 3.64 -1.59
N ALA A 135 -3.45 4.59 -0.90
CA ALA A 135 -3.49 5.99 -1.32
C ALA A 135 -2.08 6.59 -1.33
N ALA A 136 -1.31 6.39 -0.25
CA ALA A 136 0.08 6.84 -0.17
C ALA A 136 0.95 6.22 -1.27
N ALA A 137 0.74 4.93 -1.58
CA ALA A 137 1.47 4.23 -2.63
C ALA A 137 1.19 4.78 -4.04
N ILE A 138 -0.06 5.16 -4.31
CA ILE A 138 -0.48 5.65 -5.62
C ILE A 138 0.13 7.01 -5.95
N GLU A 139 0.41 7.86 -4.96
CA GLU A 139 1.02 9.19 -5.20
C GLU A 139 2.34 9.09 -5.97
N ARG A 140 3.16 8.06 -5.71
CA ARG A 140 4.42 7.80 -6.43
C ARG A 140 4.22 7.57 -7.93
N HIS A 141 3.03 7.12 -8.33
CA HIS A 141 2.68 6.80 -9.71
C HIS A 141 1.84 7.88 -10.41
N ARG A 142 1.48 8.95 -9.69
CA ARG A 142 0.65 10.05 -10.20
C ARG A 142 1.42 10.99 -11.14
N ALA A 143 2.76 11.02 -11.05
CA ALA A 143 3.59 11.80 -11.95
C ALA A 143 3.31 11.39 -13.42
N GLY A 144 2.95 12.38 -14.23
CA GLY A 144 2.41 12.25 -15.59
C GLY A 144 3.25 11.36 -16.51
N HIS A 145 2.61 10.91 -17.59
CA HIS A 145 3.15 10.03 -18.62
C HIS A 145 4.67 10.15 -18.76
N SER A 146 5.40 9.12 -18.33
CA SER A 146 6.81 9.00 -18.71
C SER A 146 6.81 8.99 -20.23
N PRO A 147 7.50 9.92 -20.90
CA PRO A 147 7.51 9.96 -22.34
C PRO A 147 7.95 8.59 -22.84
N ALA A 148 7.13 7.98 -23.68
CA ALA A 148 7.51 6.74 -24.33
C ALA A 148 8.83 6.99 -25.05
N ALA A 149 9.78 6.05 -24.95
CA ALA A 149 11.04 6.15 -25.67
C ALA A 149 10.72 6.43 -27.15
N ALA A 150 11.33 7.48 -27.70
CA ALA A 150 11.10 7.88 -29.08
C ALA A 150 11.39 6.67 -29.98
N GLN A 151 10.35 6.16 -30.64
CA GLN A 151 10.54 5.10 -31.63
C GLN A 151 11.39 5.68 -32.75
N PRO A 152 12.48 5.01 -33.17
CA PRO A 152 13.23 5.48 -34.33
C PRO A 152 12.28 5.52 -35.52
N VAL A 153 12.18 6.70 -36.14
CA VAL A 153 11.36 6.92 -37.34
C VAL A 153 11.76 5.86 -38.36
N ARG A 154 10.82 5.02 -38.79
CA ARG A 154 11.10 4.04 -39.83
C ARG A 154 11.60 4.77 -41.08
N PRO A 155 12.72 4.33 -41.69
CA PRO A 155 13.13 4.89 -42.96
C PRO A 155 12.01 4.66 -44.01
N PRO A 156 11.85 5.57 -44.98
CA PRO A 156 10.81 5.45 -45.98
C PRO A 156 10.93 4.12 -46.72
N ARG A 157 9.79 3.45 -46.93
CA ARG A 157 9.71 2.12 -47.58
C ARG A 157 10.26 2.07 -49.00
N ASN A 158 10.54 3.21 -49.61
CA ASN A 158 10.95 3.28 -51.00
C ASN A 158 12.14 4.23 -51.19
N VAL A 159 13.34 3.72 -50.91
CA VAL A 159 14.62 4.40 -51.15
C VAL A 159 14.85 4.78 -52.62
N ALA A 160 14.15 4.13 -53.56
CA ALA A 160 14.20 4.46 -54.98
C ALA A 160 13.57 5.84 -55.33
N ARG A 161 12.80 6.44 -54.42
CA ARG A 161 12.21 7.78 -54.58
C ARG A 161 13.07 8.91 -53.99
N MET A 162 14.26 8.59 -53.47
CA MET A 162 15.15 9.55 -52.80
C MET A 162 16.29 10.05 -53.71
N ARG A 163 16.31 9.69 -55.01
CA ARG A 163 17.32 10.12 -55.98
C ARG A 163 16.71 11.02 -57.05
#